data_AF-A0A3D3GVL5-F1
#
_entry.id   AF-A0A3D3GVL5-F1
#
_cell.length_a   1.000
_cell.length_b   1.000
_cell.length_c   1.000
_cell.angle_alpha   90.00
_cell.angle_beta   90.00
_cell.angle_gamma   90.00
#
_symmetry.space_group_name_H-M   'P 1'
#
loop_
_entity.id
_entity.type
_entity.pdbx_description
1 polymer ?
#
loop_
_entity_poly.entity_id
_entity_poly.type
_entity_poly.pdbx_seq_one_letter_code
_entity_poly.pdbx_strand_id
1 'polypeptide(L)' 'INLVKAGHKVCVFDLSEQAVTHVVEQGATTQAQASDCVKGAEFVISMLPAGQHVEAVYLSKNGLINHI' A
#
# COMPACT_ATOMS: atom_id res chain seq x y z
N ILE A 1 -9.51 0.50 -10.76
CA ILE A 1 -8.03 0.39 -10.65
C ILE A 1 -7.32 0.94 -11.87
N ASN A 2 -6.51 1.98 -11.72
CA ASN A 2 -5.82 2.61 -12.86
C ASN A 2 -4.46 1.96 -13.14
N LEU A 3 -3.63 1.76 -12.11
CA LEU A 3 -2.28 1.23 -12.26
C LEU A 3 -2.26 -0.23 -12.76
N VAL A 4 -3.16 -1.09 -12.26
CA VAL A 4 -3.29 -2.47 -12.79
C VAL A 4 -3.78 -2.44 -14.24
N LYS A 5 -4.74 -1.56 -14.60
CA LYS A 5 -5.19 -1.41 -15.99
C LYS A 5 -4.08 -0.91 -16.93
N ALA A 6 -3.12 -0.16 -16.40
CA ALA A 6 -1.93 0.28 -17.13
C ALA A 6 -0.82 -0.79 -17.20
N GLY A 7 -1.03 -1.98 -16.63
CA GLY A 7 -0.09 -3.10 -16.68
C GLY A 7 0.95 -3.15 -15.56
N HIS A 8 0.83 -2.28 -14.54
CA HIS A 8 1.72 -2.32 -13.37
C HIS A 8 1.33 -3.45 -12.42
N LYS A 9 2.34 -4.07 -11.79
CA LYS A 9 2.13 -4.94 -10.63
C LYS A 9 1.87 -4.06 -9.42
N VAL A 10 0.71 -4.24 -8.78
CA VAL A 10 0.27 -3.40 -7.66
C VAL A 10 0.01 -4.30 -6.45
N CYS A 11 0.76 -4.08 -5.37
CA CYS A 11 0.42 -4.58 -4.03
C CYS A 11 -0.33 -3.49 -3.28
N VAL A 12 -1.52 -3.80 -2.76
CA VAL A 12 -2.35 -2.87 -1.99
C VAL A 12 -2.44 -3.32 -0.54
N PHE A 13 -2.45 -2.35 0.37
CA PHE A 13 -2.78 -2.55 1.78
C PHE A 13 -3.64 -1.37 2.25
N ASP A 14 -4.68 -1.65 3.02
CA ASP A 14 -5.53 -0.67 3.71
C ASP A 14 -6.11 -1.32 4.97
N LEU A 15 -6.53 -0.51 5.94
CA LEU A 15 -7.26 -1.01 7.13
C LEU A 15 -8.69 -1.43 6.77
N SER A 16 -9.24 -0.94 5.66
CA SER A 16 -10.51 -1.35 5.10
C SER A 16 -10.34 -2.60 4.24
N GLU A 17 -10.75 -3.75 4.78
CA GLU A 17 -10.77 -5.02 4.04
C GLU A 17 -11.61 -4.93 2.76
N GLN A 18 -12.70 -4.16 2.78
CA GLN A 18 -13.55 -3.95 1.61
C GLN A 18 -12.78 -3.21 0.49
N ALA A 19 -12.00 -2.18 0.84
CA ALA A 19 -11.20 -1.45 -0.13
C ALA A 19 -10.12 -2.33 -0.75
N VAL A 20 -9.43 -3.14 0.06
CA VAL A 20 -8.43 -4.11 -0.40
C VAL A 20 -9.08 -5.12 -1.35
N THR A 21 -10.20 -5.73 -0.95
CA THR A 21 -10.91 -6.75 -1.73
C THR A 21 -11.33 -6.22 -3.09
N HIS A 22 -11.94 -5.02 -3.12
CA HIS A 22 -12.36 -4.37 -4.36
C HIS A 22 -11.22 -4.17 -5.38
N VAL A 23 -10.01 -3.91 -4.89
CA VAL A 23 -8.82 -3.67 -5.71
C VAL A 23 -8.18 -4.99 -6.15
N VAL A 24 -8.16 -6.00 -5.27
CA VAL A 24 -7.64 -7.35 -5.54
C VAL A 24 -8.49 -8.06 -6.59
N GLU A 25 -9.82 -7.95 -6.52
CA GLU A 25 -10.75 -8.48 -7.54
C GLU A 25 -10.50 -7.90 -8.93
N GLN A 26 -9.86 -6.72 -9.01
CA GLN A 26 -9.47 -6.05 -10.25
C GLN A 26 -8.02 -6.33 -10.68
N GLY A 27 -7.33 -7.29 -10.05
CA GLY A 27 -6.02 -7.78 -10.46
C GLY A 27 -4.83 -7.24 -9.68
N ALA A 28 -5.04 -6.56 -8.56
CA ALA A 28 -3.97 -6.26 -7.61
C ALA A 28 -3.66 -7.48 -6.71
N THR A 29 -2.55 -7.44 -6.01
CA THR A 29 -2.22 -8.37 -4.92
C THR A 29 -2.30 -7.67 -3.57
N THR A 30 -2.36 -8.43 -2.48
CA THR A 30 -2.32 -7.89 -1.12
C THR A 30 -1.36 -8.69 -0.24
N GLN A 31 -0.97 -8.11 0.88
CA GLN A 31 -0.16 -8.72 1.93
C GLN A 31 -0.79 -8.45 3.30
N ALA A 32 -0.36 -9.18 4.32
CA ALA A 32 -0.87 -9.03 5.69
C ALA A 32 -0.51 -7.67 6.32
N GLN A 33 0.58 -7.03 5.88
CA GLN A 33 1.06 -5.76 6.41
C GLN A 33 1.54 -4.82 5.30
N ALA A 34 1.41 -3.52 5.53
CA ALA A 34 1.94 -2.50 4.62
C ALA A 34 3.45 -2.68 4.33
N SER A 35 4.23 -3.03 5.35
CA SER A 35 5.67 -3.29 5.25
C SER A 35 6.01 -4.48 4.35
N ASP A 36 5.09 -5.43 4.18
CA ASP A 36 5.26 -6.56 3.26
C ASP A 36 4.93 -6.16 1.81
N CYS A 37 4.01 -5.22 1.60
CA CYS A 37 3.68 -4.73 0.25
C CYS A 37 4.77 -3.84 -0.36
N VAL A 38 5.60 -3.18 0.45
CA VAL A 38 6.66 -2.28 -0.06
C VAL A 38 7.94 -3.02 -0.45
N LYS A 39 8.11 -4.28 -0.03
CA LYS A 39 9.33 -5.06 -0.32
C LYS A 39 9.52 -5.27 -1.82
N GLY A 40 10.59 -4.69 -2.37
CA GLY A 40 10.91 -4.78 -3.80
C GLY A 40 10.01 -3.94 -4.70
N ALA A 41 9.20 -3.04 -4.15
CA ALA A 41 8.44 -2.08 -4.93
C ALA A 41 9.36 -0.98 -5.48
N GLU A 42 9.22 -0.65 -6.76
CA GLU A 42 9.95 0.48 -7.38
C GLU A 42 9.37 1.83 -6.97
N PHE A 43 8.07 1.86 -6.65
CA PHE A 43 7.34 3.05 -6.24
C PHE A 43 6.39 2.71 -5.10
N VAL A 44 6.34 3.58 -4.09
CA VAL A 44 5.39 3.50 -2.98
C VAL A 44 4.47 4.72 -3.04
N ILE A 45 3.16 4.48 -3.08
CA ILE A 45 2.15 5.52 -3.11
C ILE A 45 1.27 5.34 -1.88
N SER A 46 1.22 6.34 -1.01
CA SER A 46 0.30 6.41 0.12
C SER A 46 -0.81 7.42 -0.13
N MET A 47 -2.04 7.06 0.18
CA MET A 47 -3.21 7.94 0.10
C MET A 47 -3.95 7.89 1.43
N LEU A 48 -3.60 8.78 2.36
CA LEU A 48 -4.15 8.79 3.72
C LEU A 48 -4.88 10.10 4.01
N PRO A 49 -5.84 10.14 4.95
CA PRO A 49 -6.73 11.30 5.13
C PRO A 49 -6.05 12.61 5.53
N ALA A 50 -4.86 12.55 6.17
CA ALA A 50 -4.16 13.72 6.69
C ALA A 50 -2.66 13.43 6.88
N GLY A 51 -1.85 14.50 6.97
CA GLY A 51 -0.39 14.40 7.12
C GLY A 51 0.07 13.58 8.32
N GLN A 52 -0.62 13.69 9.47
CA GLN A 52 -0.30 12.89 10.66
C GLN A 52 -0.39 11.37 10.43
N HIS A 53 -1.30 10.93 9.55
CA HIS A 53 -1.44 9.51 9.23
C HIS A 53 -0.28 9.05 8.33
N VAL A 54 0.15 9.92 7.41
CA VAL A 54 1.34 9.67 6.58
C VAL A 54 2.57 9.57 7.46
N GLU A 55 2.79 10.54 8.35
CA GLU A 55 3.91 10.53 9.29
C GLU A 55 3.90 9.26 10.16
N ALA A 56 2.75 8.86 10.71
CA ALA A 56 2.66 7.64 11.51
C ALA A 56 3.02 6.36 10.71
N VAL A 57 2.59 6.25 9.46
CA VAL A 57 2.87 5.10 8.60
C VAL A 57 4.34 5.04 8.16
N TYR A 58 4.96 6.19 7.86
CA TYR A 58 6.34 6.21 7.37
C TYR A 58 7.39 6.32 8.48
N LEU A 59 7.14 7.10 9.52
CA LEU A 59 8.17 7.58 10.46
C LEU A 59 8.00 7.06 11.90
N SER A 60 7.01 6.21 12.18
CA SER A 60 6.95 5.52 13.47
C SER A 60 8.13 4.55 13.64
N LYS A 61 8.30 4.00 14.85
CA LYS A 61 9.38 3.04 15.16
C LYS A 61 9.44 1.86 14.18
N ASN A 62 8.29 1.43 13.66
CA ASN A 62 8.16 0.36 12.66
C ASN A 62 7.62 0.90 11.32
N GLY A 63 7.88 2.18 11.05
CA GLY A 63 7.38 2.85 9.86
C GLY A 63 8.01 2.31 8.57
N LEU A 64 7.33 2.54 7.45
CA LEU A 64 7.73 2.03 6.13
C LEU A 64 9.13 2.47 5.72
N ILE A 65 9.65 3.58 6.25
CA ILE A 65 11.02 4.04 5.96
C ILE A 65 12.10 3.02 6.32
N ASN A 66 11.81 2.08 7.23
CA ASN A 66 12.74 1.00 7.62
C ASN A 66 12.66 -0.22 6.69
N HIS A 67 11.78 -0.22 5.69
CA HIS A 67 11.45 -1.34 4.82
C HIS A 67 11.58 -1.03 3.33
N ILE A 68 12.00 0.20 2.98
CA ILE A 68 12.17 0.72 1.61
C ILE A 68 13.63 0.98 1.28
#